data_AF-A0A068V3K4-F1
#
_entry.id   AF-A0A068V3K4-F1
#
_cell.length_a   1.000
_cell.length_b   1.000
_cell.length_c   1.000
_cell.angle_alpha   90.00
_cell.angle_beta   90.00
_cell.angle_gamma   90.00
#
_symmetry.space_group_name_H-M   'P 1'
#
loop_
_entity.id
_entity.type
_entity.pdbx_description
1 polymer ?
#
loop_
_entity_poly.entity_id
_entity_poly.type
_entity_poly.pdbx_seq_one_letter_code
_entity_poly.pdbx_strand_id
1 'polypeptide(L)'
;MIQVDQKHEAVLVPIYGIMVPFHVATVKTVSSQQDTNRNCYIRIIFNVPGTPFNPHDANTLKNQGAIYLKEVSFRSKDPRHISEVVQQIKTLRRNVVARESERAERATLVTQEKLVLAGNKFKPLRLSELWIRPVFGGRGRKLTGTLEAHVNGFRYSTSRQDEKVDIMYGNIKHAFFQPAEKEMITLVHFHLHNHIMVGNKKTKDVQFYTEVMDVVQTLGGGKRSAYDPDEIEEEQRERDRKNKINMDFQNFVNRVNDLWGQPQFKVLDLEFDQPLRELGFYGVHNKSSTFIIPTSSCLVELIETPFFVVTLSEIEIVNLERVGLGQKNFDMAIVFKDFKRAVAKIDSIPCTALDGIKEWLDTTDLKYYESKLNLNWPNILKNIIDDPQGFIDNGGWEFLNLEVSDSESDQSEESDVGYEPSDVEPESESEDEDSGSESLVESDDDEEEEEEESEEERGKTWEDDDERRRRKMKGYGKSRAGPSSSAPKRGRFR
;
A
#
# COMPACT_ATOMS: atom_id res chain seq x y z
N MET A 1 6.37 43.94 5.93
CA MET A 1 7.02 42.68 6.37
C MET A 1 6.00 41.57 6.16
N ILE A 2 6.36 40.47 5.51
CA ILE A 2 5.42 39.34 5.30
C ILE A 2 5.24 38.62 6.64
N GLN A 3 4.00 38.27 6.96
CA GLN A 3 3.63 37.56 8.19
C GLN A 3 2.67 36.42 7.87
N VAL A 4 2.69 35.37 8.70
CA VAL A 4 1.78 34.23 8.58
C VAL A 4 0.84 34.24 9.78
N ASP A 5 -0.45 34.38 9.50
CA ASP A 5 -1.50 34.22 10.51
C ASP A 5 -1.97 32.77 10.51
N GLN A 6 -1.42 31.98 11.45
CA GLN A 6 -1.78 30.57 11.60
C GLN A 6 -3.23 30.37 12.05
N LYS A 7 -3.82 31.33 12.77
CA LYS A 7 -5.17 31.21 13.32
C LYS A 7 -6.24 31.37 12.24
N HIS A 8 -6.00 32.27 11.29
CA HIS A 8 -6.91 32.51 10.16
C HIS A 8 -6.43 31.90 8.85
N GLU A 9 -5.39 31.07 8.91
CA GLU A 9 -4.84 30.33 7.77
C GLU A 9 -4.48 31.23 6.59
N ALA A 10 -3.91 32.41 6.89
CA ALA A 10 -3.66 33.46 5.92
C ALA A 10 -2.20 33.92 5.90
N VAL A 11 -1.70 34.22 4.70
CA VAL A 11 -0.42 34.89 4.47
C VAL A 11 -0.71 36.37 4.27
N LEU A 12 -0.10 37.21 5.11
CA LEU A 12 -0.24 38.66 5.04
C LEU A 12 0.90 39.23 4.20
N VAL A 13 0.55 39.77 3.04
CA VAL A 13 1.51 40.27 2.03
C VAL A 13 1.42 41.80 1.91
N PRO A 14 2.54 42.55 1.98
CA PRO A 14 2.51 44.00 1.83
C PRO A 14 2.37 44.41 0.35
N ILE A 15 1.20 44.88 -0.05
CA ILE A 15 0.93 45.43 -1.39
C ILE A 15 0.84 46.96 -1.27
N TYR A 16 1.82 47.68 -1.84
CA TYR A 16 1.92 49.14 -1.78
C TYR A 16 1.76 49.75 -0.38
N GLY A 17 2.31 49.09 0.64
CA GLY A 17 2.27 49.54 2.03
C GLY A 17 1.02 49.09 2.83
N ILE A 18 0.09 48.39 2.19
CA ILE A 18 -1.10 47.81 2.83
C ILE A 18 -0.89 46.31 2.98
N MET A 19 -1.15 45.77 4.17
CA MET A 19 -1.10 44.33 4.41
C MET A 19 -2.39 43.69 3.87
N VAL A 20 -2.24 42.86 2.85
CA VAL A 20 -3.35 42.14 2.20
C VAL A 20 -3.31 40.67 2.60
N PRO A 21 -4.38 40.11 3.18
CA PRO A 21 -4.45 38.71 3.54
C PRO A 21 -4.77 37.83 2.33
N PHE A 22 -4.02 36.74 2.17
CA PHE A 22 -4.30 35.67 1.21
C PHE A 22 -4.48 34.37 1.96
N HIS A 23 -5.61 33.69 1.80
CA HIS A 23 -5.81 32.37 2.40
C HIS A 23 -4.78 31.38 1.83
N VAL A 24 -4.19 30.53 2.68
CA VAL A 24 -3.08 29.65 2.28
C VAL A 24 -3.45 28.69 1.15
N ALA A 25 -4.72 28.28 1.05
CA ALA A 25 -5.21 27.43 -0.04
C ALA A 25 -5.11 28.10 -1.43
N THR A 26 -4.99 29.43 -1.48
CA THR A 26 -4.76 30.15 -2.75
C THR A 26 -3.30 30.13 -3.18
N VAL A 27 -2.37 29.70 -2.32
CA VAL A 27 -0.93 29.64 -2.63
C VAL A 27 -0.61 28.30 -3.28
N LYS A 28 -0.08 28.34 -4.50
CA LYS A 28 0.41 27.17 -5.24
C LYS A 28 1.74 26.71 -4.67
N THR A 29 2.73 27.59 -4.69
CA THR A 29 4.09 27.29 -4.23
C THR A 29 4.74 28.56 -3.67
N VAL A 30 5.71 28.35 -2.78
CA VAL A 30 6.53 29.43 -2.24
C VAL A 30 7.99 29.00 -2.28
N SER A 31 8.85 29.87 -2.79
CA SER A 31 10.29 29.64 -2.87
C SER A 31 11.08 30.85 -2.38
N SER A 32 12.29 30.59 -1.89
CA SER A 32 13.27 31.61 -1.57
C SER A 32 14.53 31.42 -2.40
N GLN A 33 15.10 32.50 -2.91
CA GLN A 33 16.39 32.51 -3.60
C GLN A 33 17.32 33.50 -2.92
N GLN A 34 18.56 33.09 -2.69
CA GLN A 34 19.61 33.98 -2.19
C GLN A 34 20.49 34.44 -3.36
N ASP A 35 20.72 35.74 -3.45
CA ASP A 35 21.57 36.36 -4.46
C ASP A 35 22.94 36.71 -3.81
N THR A 36 24.01 36.64 -4.60
CA THR A 36 25.41 36.82 -4.19
C THR A 36 25.65 38.17 -3.48
N ASN A 37 24.78 39.15 -3.70
CA ASN A 37 24.83 40.51 -3.17
C ASN A 37 24.14 40.71 -1.79
N ARG A 38 24.06 39.68 -0.94
CA ARG A 38 23.38 39.72 0.38
C ARG A 38 21.90 40.12 0.32
N ASN A 39 21.26 39.91 -0.83
CA ASN A 39 19.83 40.09 -0.98
C ASN A 39 19.18 38.71 -1.12
N CYS A 40 17.97 38.59 -0.62
CA CYS A 40 17.16 37.38 -0.74
C CYS A 40 15.81 37.75 -1.35
N TYR A 41 15.28 36.85 -2.15
CA TYR A 41 13.99 36.97 -2.80
C TYR A 41 13.06 35.90 -2.25
N ILE A 42 11.84 36.29 -1.95
CA ILE A 42 10.73 35.34 -1.71
C ILE A 42 9.75 35.50 -2.86
N ARG A 43 9.45 34.38 -3.51
CA ARG A 43 8.46 34.30 -4.59
C ARG A 43 7.29 33.46 -4.10
N ILE A 44 6.10 34.04 -4.12
CA ILE A 44 4.85 33.37 -3.79
C ILE A 44 4.05 33.28 -5.08
N ILE A 45 3.73 32.05 -5.50
CA ILE A 45 2.94 31.75 -6.68
C ILE A 45 1.55 31.32 -6.19
N PHE A 46 0.51 31.87 -6.79
CA PHE A 46 -0.88 31.58 -6.42
C PHE A 46 -1.55 30.68 -7.46
N ASN A 47 -2.63 30.02 -7.03
CA ASN A 47 -3.49 29.22 -7.89
C ASN A 47 -4.31 30.17 -8.80
N VAL A 48 -4.18 30.00 -10.11
CA VAL A 48 -4.94 30.76 -11.12
C VAL A 48 -5.77 29.77 -11.96
N PRO A 49 -7.03 30.08 -12.29
CA PRO A 49 -7.83 29.24 -13.19
C PRO A 49 -7.17 29.08 -14.56
N GLY A 50 -7.32 27.91 -15.20
CA GLY A 50 -6.80 27.65 -16.54
C GLY A 50 -5.31 27.30 -16.62
N THR A 51 -4.60 27.19 -15.49
CA THR A 51 -3.25 26.58 -15.50
C THR A 51 -3.35 25.06 -15.39
N PRO A 52 -2.52 24.28 -16.11
CA PRO A 52 -2.49 22.83 -15.98
C PRO A 52 -2.33 22.39 -14.51
N PHE A 53 -3.05 21.33 -14.12
CA PHE A 53 -3.01 20.70 -12.79
C PHE A 53 -3.56 21.51 -11.61
N ASN A 54 -4.32 22.60 -11.84
CA ASN A 54 -5.07 23.22 -10.74
C ASN A 54 -6.40 22.48 -10.54
N PRO A 55 -6.71 21.98 -9.32
CA PRO A 55 -8.04 21.46 -9.07
C PRO A 55 -9.05 22.58 -9.34
N HIS A 56 -10.12 22.26 -10.07
CA HIS A 56 -11.25 23.16 -10.26
C HIS A 56 -11.94 23.37 -8.90
N ASP A 57 -11.38 24.24 -8.08
CA ASP A 57 -12.02 24.65 -6.83
C ASP A 57 -13.35 25.32 -7.18
N ALA A 58 -14.41 25.04 -6.42
CA ALA A 58 -15.74 25.61 -6.64
C ALA A 58 -15.74 27.16 -6.69
N ASN A 59 -14.72 27.80 -6.13
CA ASN A 59 -14.53 29.26 -6.19
C ASN A 59 -13.93 29.77 -7.51
N THR A 60 -13.18 28.93 -8.24
CA THR A 60 -12.65 29.25 -9.58
C THR A 60 -13.74 29.20 -10.64
N LEU A 61 -14.65 28.22 -10.54
CA LEU A 61 -15.84 28.10 -11.38
C LEU A 61 -16.83 29.27 -11.19
N LYS A 62 -16.90 29.84 -9.99
CA LYS A 62 -17.79 30.98 -9.70
C LYS A 62 -17.32 32.31 -10.28
N ASN A 63 -16.03 32.46 -10.59
CA ASN A 63 -15.41 33.75 -10.92
C ASN A 63 -14.62 33.70 -12.24
N GLN A 64 -15.13 33.02 -13.26
CA GLN A 64 -14.46 32.76 -14.55
C GLN A 64 -14.03 34.01 -15.37
N GLY A 65 -14.33 35.23 -14.91
CA GLY A 65 -13.89 36.49 -15.54
C GLY A 65 -13.14 37.47 -14.62
N ALA A 66 -12.73 37.03 -13.42
CA ALA A 66 -12.00 37.88 -12.49
C ALA A 66 -10.52 38.02 -12.85
N ILE A 67 -9.89 39.10 -12.40
CA ILE A 67 -8.43 39.28 -12.49
C ILE A 67 -7.79 38.57 -11.31
N TYR A 68 -6.89 37.63 -11.59
CA TYR A 68 -6.19 36.85 -10.58
C TYR A 68 -4.74 37.30 -10.44
N LEU A 69 -4.24 37.30 -9.20
CA LEU A 69 -2.83 37.49 -8.90
C LEU A 69 -2.10 36.17 -9.15
N LYS A 70 -1.18 36.14 -10.13
CA LYS A 70 -0.39 34.92 -10.44
C LYS A 70 0.79 34.74 -9.50
N GLU A 71 1.54 35.81 -9.26
CA GLU A 71 2.74 35.76 -8.44
C GLU A 71 3.07 37.11 -7.81
N VAL A 72 3.78 37.06 -6.70
CA VAL A 72 4.43 38.21 -6.06
C VAL A 72 5.84 37.85 -5.65
N SER A 73 6.76 38.80 -5.85
CA SER A 73 8.16 38.64 -5.50
C SER A 73 8.62 39.81 -4.62
N PHE A 74 9.17 39.50 -3.45
CA PHE A 74 9.71 40.50 -2.53
C PHE A 74 11.20 40.31 -2.35
N ARG A 75 11.92 41.43 -2.30
CA ARG A 75 13.34 41.47 -1.99
C ARG A 75 13.53 41.88 -0.53
N SER A 76 14.38 41.16 0.19
CA SER A 76 14.80 41.47 1.56
C SER A 76 16.32 41.42 1.70
N LYS A 77 16.83 42.05 2.76
CA LYS A 77 18.22 41.91 3.23
C LYS A 77 18.33 40.94 4.42
N ASP A 78 17.20 40.45 4.91
CA ASP A 78 17.12 39.51 6.02
C ASP A 78 16.77 38.10 5.49
N PRO A 79 17.78 37.24 5.24
CA PRO A 79 17.56 35.89 4.74
C PRO A 79 16.92 34.98 5.78
N ARG A 80 17.13 35.22 7.08
CA ARG A 80 16.59 34.37 8.15
C ARG A 80 15.08 34.49 8.22
N HIS A 81 14.56 35.72 8.20
CA HIS A 81 13.12 35.97 8.19
C HIS A 81 12.44 35.38 6.95
N ILE A 82 13.09 35.47 5.76
CA ILE A 82 12.54 34.85 4.55
C ILE A 82 12.44 33.33 4.70
N SER A 83 13.52 32.66 5.12
CA SER A 83 13.51 31.21 5.28
C SER A 83 12.45 30.74 6.29
N GLU A 84 12.32 31.45 7.41
CA GLU A 84 11.28 31.16 8.41
C GLU A 84 9.87 31.30 7.85
N VAL A 85 9.57 32.40 7.14
CA VAL A 85 8.25 32.63 6.53
C VAL A 85 7.94 31.57 5.47
N VAL A 86 8.91 31.21 4.63
CA VAL A 86 8.74 30.15 3.62
C VAL A 86 8.38 28.83 4.30
N GLN A 87 9.09 28.47 5.38
CA GLN A 87 8.80 27.25 6.13
C GLN A 87 7.41 27.31 6.78
N GLN A 88 7.04 28.42 7.41
CA GLN A 88 5.72 28.60 8.01
C GLN A 88 4.59 28.47 6.98
N ILE A 89 4.73 29.09 5.80
CA ILE A 89 3.74 28.99 4.71
C ILE A 89 3.66 27.55 4.20
N LYS A 90 4.80 26.88 3.96
CA LYS A 90 4.84 25.48 3.53
C LYS A 90 4.14 24.55 4.52
N THR A 91 4.43 24.68 5.81
CA THR A 91 3.80 23.88 6.87
C THR A 91 2.30 24.16 6.97
N LEU A 92 1.90 25.43 6.95
CA LEU A 92 0.48 25.81 7.02
C LEU A 92 -0.30 25.27 5.81
N ARG A 93 0.24 25.39 4.60
CA ARG A 93 -0.35 24.84 3.37
C ARG A 93 -0.53 23.32 3.49
N ARG A 94 0.53 22.60 3.89
CA ARG A 94 0.51 21.15 4.05
C ARG A 94 -0.59 20.70 5.02
N ASN A 95 -0.73 21.39 6.16
CA ASN A 95 -1.74 21.08 7.16
C ASN A 95 -3.17 21.33 6.65
N VAL A 96 -3.41 22.45 5.96
CA VAL A 96 -4.73 22.79 5.42
C VAL A 96 -5.13 21.83 4.30
N VAL A 97 -4.22 21.55 3.36
CA VAL A 97 -4.47 20.59 2.27
C VAL A 97 -4.77 19.20 2.82
N ALA A 98 -3.97 18.71 3.77
CA ALA A 98 -4.21 17.40 4.39
C ALA A 98 -5.59 17.34 5.09
N ARG A 99 -5.96 18.40 5.83
CA ARG A 99 -7.24 18.47 6.55
C ARG A 99 -8.44 18.53 5.61
N GLU A 100 -8.38 19.35 4.55
CA GLU A 100 -9.48 19.44 3.58
C GLU A 100 -9.60 18.15 2.75
N SER A 101 -8.48 17.51 2.37
CA SER A 101 -8.48 16.20 1.72
C SER A 101 -9.14 15.13 2.61
N GLU A 102 -8.76 15.05 3.89
CA GLU A 102 -9.36 14.13 4.85
C GLU A 102 -10.87 14.41 5.07
N ARG A 103 -11.27 15.68 5.09
CA ARG A 103 -12.69 16.07 5.17
C ARG A 103 -13.44 15.65 3.91
N ALA A 104 -12.87 15.84 2.72
CA ALA A 104 -13.48 15.45 1.45
C ALA A 104 -13.63 13.92 1.37
N GLU A 105 -12.59 13.16 1.72
CA GLU A 105 -12.66 11.70 1.79
C GLU A 105 -13.76 11.23 2.75
N ARG A 106 -13.84 11.82 3.95
CA ARG A 106 -14.89 11.52 4.93
C ARG A 106 -16.29 11.84 4.43
N ALA A 107 -16.45 12.89 3.63
CA ALA A 107 -17.76 13.27 3.07
C ALA A 107 -18.27 12.24 2.05
N THR A 108 -17.38 11.46 1.42
CA THR A 108 -17.76 10.40 0.46
C THR A 108 -18.13 9.06 1.11
N LEU A 109 -18.05 8.95 2.45
CA LEU A 109 -18.27 7.68 3.14
C LEU A 109 -19.76 7.36 3.29
N VAL A 110 -20.09 6.08 3.10
CA VAL A 110 -21.41 5.56 3.41
C VAL A 110 -21.56 5.50 4.94
N THR A 111 -22.63 6.11 5.46
CA THR A 111 -22.90 6.12 6.90
C THR A 111 -23.09 4.69 7.41
N GLN A 112 -22.29 4.31 8.40
CA GLN A 112 -22.37 2.99 9.04
C GLN A 112 -23.25 3.06 10.29
N GLU A 113 -23.84 1.93 10.66
CA GLU A 113 -24.46 1.79 11.97
C GLU A 113 -23.44 1.89 13.11
N LYS A 114 -23.91 2.19 14.32
CA LYS A 114 -23.03 2.25 15.49
C LYS A 114 -22.78 0.86 16.05
N LEU A 115 -21.54 0.58 16.43
CA LEU A 115 -21.19 -0.67 17.09
C LEU A 115 -21.91 -0.81 18.43
N VAL A 116 -22.59 -1.93 18.59
CA VAL A 116 -23.26 -2.36 19.82
C VAL A 116 -22.31 -3.27 20.60
N LEU A 117 -21.77 -2.73 21.69
CA LEU A 117 -20.85 -3.45 22.56
C LEU A 117 -21.54 -4.63 23.24
N ALA A 118 -20.80 -5.74 23.35
CA ALA A 118 -21.23 -6.88 24.16
C ALA A 118 -21.38 -6.42 25.63
N GLY A 119 -22.53 -6.70 26.24
CA GLY A 119 -22.81 -6.29 27.61
C GLY A 119 -21.98 -7.07 28.64
N ASN A 120 -21.85 -6.55 29.86
CA ASN A 120 -21.01 -7.11 30.95
C ASN A 120 -21.25 -8.60 31.28
N LYS A 121 -22.37 -9.18 30.87
CA LYS A 121 -22.68 -10.62 31.07
C LYS A 121 -22.04 -11.54 30.03
N PHE A 122 -21.68 -11.01 28.85
CA PHE A 122 -21.04 -11.74 27.78
C PHE A 122 -19.67 -11.12 27.49
N LYS A 123 -18.62 -11.82 27.90
CA LYS A 123 -17.26 -11.41 27.56
C LYS A 123 -17.06 -11.57 26.05
N PRO A 124 -16.71 -10.50 25.32
CA PRO A 124 -16.52 -10.59 23.87
C PRO A 124 -15.41 -11.58 23.52
N LEU A 125 -15.54 -12.23 22.36
CA LEU A 125 -14.44 -13.01 21.78
C LEU A 125 -13.31 -12.02 21.49
N ARG A 126 -12.08 -12.40 21.82
CA ARG A 126 -10.94 -11.50 21.66
C ARG A 126 -9.74 -12.23 21.07
N LEU A 127 -9.01 -11.51 20.23
CA LEU A 127 -7.70 -11.90 19.71
C LEU A 127 -6.75 -10.73 19.98
N SER A 128 -5.67 -10.99 20.72
CA SER A 128 -4.77 -9.97 21.26
C SER A 128 -3.42 -10.00 20.53
N GLU A 129 -2.59 -8.98 20.77
CA GLU A 129 -1.23 -8.85 20.19
C GLU A 129 -1.23 -8.77 18.66
N LEU A 130 -2.21 -8.04 18.13
CA LEU A 130 -2.42 -7.87 16.70
C LEU A 130 -1.83 -6.55 16.23
N TRP A 131 -1.14 -6.58 15.10
CA TRP A 131 -0.90 -5.41 14.26
C TRP A 131 -2.10 -5.18 13.35
N ILE A 132 -2.25 -3.95 12.84
CA ILE A 132 -3.31 -3.57 11.90
C ILE A 132 -2.72 -2.99 10.61
N ARG A 133 -3.32 -3.33 9.47
CA ARG A 133 -3.12 -2.65 8.19
C ARG A 133 -4.49 -2.21 7.63
N PRO A 134 -4.62 -0.97 7.12
CA PRO A 134 -3.62 0.09 7.16
C PRO A 134 -3.31 0.54 8.60
N VAL A 135 -2.10 1.04 8.81
CA VAL A 135 -1.66 1.54 10.12
C VAL A 135 -2.38 2.85 10.48
N PHE A 136 -2.66 3.04 11.78
CA PHE A 136 -3.09 4.34 12.28
C PHE A 136 -2.01 5.40 11.99
N GLY A 137 -2.45 6.60 11.60
CA GLY A 137 -1.57 7.75 11.40
C GLY A 137 -1.06 8.30 12.73
N GLY A 138 0.06 9.03 12.69
CA GLY A 138 0.64 9.70 13.87
C GLY A 138 2.15 9.50 13.97
N ARG A 139 2.81 10.33 14.79
CA ARG A 139 4.26 10.26 15.04
C ARG A 139 4.66 9.30 16.17
N GLY A 140 3.69 8.65 16.79
CA GLY A 140 3.93 7.73 17.91
C GLY A 140 4.44 6.37 17.43
N ARG A 141 5.19 5.66 18.30
CA ARG A 141 5.55 4.25 18.06
C ARG A 141 4.29 3.43 17.77
N LYS A 142 4.35 2.52 16.79
CA LYS A 142 3.27 1.56 16.50
C LYS A 142 3.01 0.69 17.73
N LEU A 143 1.73 0.44 18.01
CA LEU A 143 1.29 -0.40 19.13
C LEU A 143 0.46 -1.56 18.60
N THR A 144 0.66 -2.72 19.22
CA THR A 144 -0.27 -3.85 19.03
C THR A 144 -1.57 -3.59 19.77
N GLY A 145 -2.66 -4.13 19.24
CA GLY A 145 -4.00 -3.99 19.78
C GLY A 145 -4.68 -5.33 20.01
N THR A 146 -5.97 -5.24 20.32
CA THR A 146 -6.86 -6.40 20.49
C THR A 146 -8.09 -6.21 19.61
N LEU A 147 -8.44 -7.26 18.87
CA LEU A 147 -9.68 -7.35 18.10
C LEU A 147 -10.73 -8.05 18.96
N GLU A 148 -11.86 -7.40 19.20
CA GLU A 148 -12.98 -7.90 19.97
C GLU A 148 -14.23 -8.04 19.10
N ALA A 149 -14.89 -9.21 19.15
CA ALA A 149 -16.17 -9.45 18.49
C ALA A 149 -17.32 -9.06 19.42
N HIS A 150 -18.20 -8.17 18.95
CA HIS A 150 -19.35 -7.66 19.69
C HIS A 150 -20.68 -8.09 19.04
N VAL A 151 -21.77 -7.38 19.32
CA VAL A 151 -23.11 -7.82 18.92
C VAL A 151 -23.31 -7.70 17.41
N ASN A 152 -22.84 -6.63 16.78
CA ASN A 152 -23.06 -6.38 15.34
C ASN A 152 -21.78 -6.08 14.56
N GLY A 153 -20.61 -6.31 15.16
CA GLY A 153 -19.35 -5.96 14.53
C GLY A 153 -18.13 -6.27 15.39
N PHE A 154 -16.97 -5.95 14.86
CA PHE A 154 -15.70 -5.99 15.56
C PHE A 154 -15.27 -4.61 16.03
N ARG A 155 -14.48 -4.59 17.10
CA ARG A 155 -13.71 -3.43 17.55
C ARG A 155 -12.25 -3.82 17.65
N TYR A 156 -11.38 -3.11 16.96
CA TYR A 156 -9.96 -3.11 17.27
C TYR A 156 -9.61 -1.86 18.05
N SER A 157 -8.82 -2.02 19.11
CA SER A 157 -8.28 -0.90 19.88
C SER A 157 -6.89 -1.21 20.41
N THR A 158 -6.03 -0.20 20.48
CA THR A 158 -4.75 -0.26 21.19
C THR A 158 -4.89 0.35 22.60
N SER A 159 -3.77 0.53 23.31
CA SER A 159 -3.75 1.28 24.58
C SER A 159 -4.00 2.77 24.41
N ARG A 160 -3.93 3.30 23.18
CA ARG A 160 -4.27 4.69 22.84
C ARG A 160 -5.76 4.80 22.49
N GLN A 161 -6.43 5.80 23.05
CA GLN A 161 -7.88 5.96 22.89
C GLN A 161 -8.30 6.37 21.47
N ASP A 162 -7.40 7.03 20.74
CA ASP A 162 -7.57 7.49 19.36
C ASP A 162 -7.27 6.41 18.31
N GLU A 163 -6.57 5.33 18.69
CA GLU A 163 -6.26 4.20 17.81
C GLU A 163 -7.31 3.10 17.94
N LYS A 164 -8.47 3.37 17.33
CA LYS A 164 -9.62 2.49 17.37
C LYS A 164 -10.33 2.44 16.03
N VAL A 165 -10.73 1.24 15.62
CA VAL A 165 -11.56 1.03 14.42
C VAL A 165 -12.69 0.06 14.75
N ASP A 166 -13.88 0.37 14.25
CA ASP A 166 -15.06 -0.49 14.35
C ASP A 166 -15.42 -1.01 12.95
N ILE A 167 -15.64 -2.32 12.81
CA ILE A 167 -16.00 -2.97 11.53
C ILE A 167 -17.35 -3.66 11.73
N MET A 168 -18.39 -3.19 11.04
CA MET A 168 -19.74 -3.79 11.16
C MET A 168 -19.82 -5.09 10.37
N TYR A 169 -20.50 -6.10 10.91
CA TYR A 169 -20.72 -7.37 10.20
C TYR A 169 -21.41 -7.15 8.87
N GLY A 170 -22.44 -6.29 8.82
CA GLY A 170 -23.15 -5.97 7.59
C GLY A 170 -22.35 -5.21 6.53
N ASN A 171 -21.12 -4.77 6.83
CA ASN A 171 -20.23 -4.13 5.86
C ASN A 171 -19.07 -5.04 5.42
N ILE A 172 -18.93 -6.25 5.99
CA ILE A 172 -17.96 -7.24 5.55
C ILE A 172 -18.50 -7.91 4.30
N LYS A 173 -17.75 -7.83 3.21
CA LYS A 173 -18.03 -8.55 1.98
C LYS A 173 -17.35 -9.92 1.98
N HIS A 174 -16.06 -9.94 2.34
CA HIS A 174 -15.28 -11.16 2.50
C HIS A 174 -14.46 -11.11 3.78
N ALA A 175 -14.37 -12.24 4.47
CA ALA A 175 -13.51 -12.43 5.62
C ALA A 175 -12.55 -13.58 5.32
N PHE A 176 -11.25 -13.33 5.46
CA PHE A 176 -10.22 -14.34 5.21
C PHE A 176 -9.44 -14.65 6.48
N PHE A 177 -9.10 -15.91 6.65
CA PHE A 177 -8.10 -16.36 7.61
C PHE A 177 -6.97 -17.06 6.87
N GLN A 178 -5.74 -16.58 7.03
CA GLN A 178 -4.57 -17.20 6.42
C GLN A 178 -3.54 -17.57 7.50
N PRO A 179 -3.34 -18.87 7.77
CA PRO A 179 -2.31 -19.33 8.70
C PRO A 179 -0.91 -19.10 8.13
N ALA A 180 0.06 -18.89 9.02
CA ALA A 180 1.46 -18.81 8.61
C ALA A 180 1.99 -20.21 8.27
N GLU A 181 2.10 -20.52 6.98
CA GLU A 181 2.74 -21.74 6.50
C GLU A 181 4.18 -21.48 6.06
N LYS A 182 4.34 -20.71 4.98
CA LYS A 182 5.64 -20.26 4.43
C LYS A 182 5.84 -18.75 4.61
N GLU A 183 4.79 -18.04 4.98
CA GLU A 183 4.75 -16.61 5.21
C GLU A 183 5.18 -16.28 6.64
N MET A 184 5.63 -15.04 6.83
CA MET A 184 6.13 -14.54 8.11
C MET A 184 5.01 -14.08 9.06
N ILE A 185 3.75 -14.10 8.61
CA ILE A 185 2.61 -13.58 9.34
C ILE A 185 1.42 -14.55 9.31
N THR A 186 0.70 -14.61 10.43
CA THR A 186 -0.66 -15.17 10.51
C THR A 186 -1.63 -14.00 10.50
N LEU A 187 -2.69 -14.07 9.69
CA LEU A 187 -3.59 -12.92 9.50
C LEU A 187 -5.07 -13.28 9.46
N VAL A 188 -5.89 -12.29 9.81
CA VAL A 188 -7.30 -12.19 9.48
C VAL A 188 -7.50 -10.93 8.65
N HIS A 189 -8.18 -11.04 7.51
CA HIS A 189 -8.43 -9.92 6.60
C HIS A 189 -9.92 -9.72 6.37
N PHE A 190 -10.37 -8.47 6.38
CA PHE A 190 -11.73 -8.10 6.03
C PHE A 190 -11.72 -7.20 4.81
N HIS A 191 -12.34 -7.68 3.73
CA HIS A 191 -12.67 -6.88 2.56
C HIS A 191 -14.12 -6.39 2.69
N LEU A 192 -14.33 -5.08 2.58
CA LEU A 192 -15.58 -4.41 2.91
C LEU A 192 -16.38 -4.03 1.66
N HIS A 193 -17.72 -4.03 1.78
CA HIS A 193 -18.59 -3.49 0.73
C HIS A 193 -18.31 -2.00 0.52
N ASN A 194 -18.32 -1.23 1.61
CA ASN A 194 -18.12 0.20 1.63
C ASN A 194 -16.83 0.59 2.34
N HIS A 195 -16.21 1.66 1.85
CA HIS A 195 -15.02 2.22 2.47
C HIS A 195 -15.31 2.71 3.89
N ILE A 196 -14.34 2.54 4.78
CA ILE A 196 -14.32 3.14 6.11
C ILE A 196 -13.01 3.93 6.31
N MET A 197 -12.94 4.72 7.38
CA MET A 197 -11.68 5.34 7.81
C MET A 197 -10.98 4.47 8.84
N VAL A 198 -9.69 4.27 8.62
CA VAL A 198 -8.77 3.73 9.64
C VAL A 198 -7.71 4.79 9.87
N GLY A 199 -7.82 5.50 11.00
CA GLY A 199 -7.09 6.74 11.23
C GLY A 199 -7.43 7.77 10.14
N ASN A 200 -6.43 8.12 9.33
CA ASN A 200 -6.55 9.10 8.24
C ASN A 200 -6.62 8.46 6.85
N LYS A 201 -6.67 7.11 6.77
CA LYS A 201 -6.73 6.40 5.49
C LYS A 201 -8.13 5.86 5.24
N LYS A 202 -8.71 6.23 4.09
CA LYS A 202 -9.92 5.59 3.55
C LYS A 202 -9.54 4.25 2.92
N THR A 203 -10.22 3.16 3.31
CA THR A 203 -9.90 1.80 2.82
C THR A 203 -11.15 0.92 2.75
N LYS A 204 -11.14 -0.06 1.84
CA LYS A 204 -12.04 -1.23 1.87
C LYS A 204 -11.42 -2.44 2.54
N ASP A 205 -10.12 -2.42 2.77
CA ASP A 205 -9.38 -3.58 3.25
C ASP A 205 -8.80 -3.26 4.63
N VAL A 206 -9.12 -4.11 5.60
CA VAL A 206 -8.60 -4.03 6.96
C VAL A 206 -8.10 -5.39 7.39
N GLN A 207 -6.81 -5.45 7.70
CA GLN A 207 -6.12 -6.67 8.08
C GLN A 207 -5.59 -6.58 9.51
N PHE A 208 -5.69 -7.69 10.22
CA PHE A 208 -5.09 -7.89 11.53
C PHE A 208 -4.12 -9.06 11.45
N TYR A 209 -2.88 -8.88 11.92
CA TYR A 209 -1.86 -9.91 11.77
C TYR A 209 -0.90 -9.97 12.95
N THR A 210 -0.24 -11.11 13.11
CA THR A 210 0.86 -11.32 14.06
C THR A 210 2.04 -11.91 13.31
N GLU A 211 3.25 -11.41 13.59
CA GLU A 211 4.50 -11.91 13.02
C GLU A 211 4.91 -13.20 13.75
N VAL A 212 5.16 -14.27 13.00
CA VAL A 212 5.45 -15.60 13.54
C VAL A 212 6.95 -15.92 13.62
N MET A 213 7.79 -15.16 12.92
CA MET A 213 9.24 -15.26 12.98
C MET A 213 9.83 -13.96 13.50
N ASP A 214 10.85 -14.03 14.34
CA ASP A 214 11.63 -12.86 14.71
C ASP A 214 12.60 -12.56 13.57
N VAL A 215 12.71 -11.28 13.17
CA VAL A 215 13.80 -10.84 12.30
C VAL A 215 15.09 -11.09 13.08
N VAL A 216 15.78 -12.19 12.77
CA VAL A 216 17.04 -12.54 13.40
C VAL A 216 18.04 -11.42 13.08
N GLN A 217 18.20 -10.47 13.98
CA GLN A 217 19.34 -9.57 13.98
C GLN A 217 20.55 -10.40 14.37
N THR A 218 21.22 -11.00 13.38
CA THR A 218 22.50 -11.69 13.57
C THR A 218 23.57 -10.69 14.00
N LEU A 219 23.67 -10.44 15.30
CA LEU A 219 24.88 -9.95 15.96
C LEU A 219 25.80 -11.17 16.18
N GLY A 220 26.52 -11.58 15.14
CA GLY A 220 27.64 -12.52 15.27
C GLY A 220 27.71 -13.58 14.18
N GLY A 221 28.63 -13.40 13.23
CA GLY A 221 28.98 -14.34 12.17
C GLY A 221 29.71 -15.60 12.65
N GLY A 222 29.14 -16.33 13.60
CA GLY A 222 29.56 -17.68 13.95
C GLY A 222 28.95 -18.69 12.98
N LYS A 223 29.76 -19.59 12.41
CA LYS A 223 29.30 -20.68 11.56
C LYS A 223 28.28 -21.53 12.32
N ARG A 224 26.99 -21.34 12.02
CA ARG A 224 25.89 -22.19 12.48
C ARG A 224 26.07 -23.61 11.92
N SER A 225 25.90 -24.60 12.77
CA SER A 225 26.08 -26.00 12.44
C SER A 225 24.76 -26.68 12.74
N ALA A 226 24.10 -27.23 11.73
CA ALA A 226 22.77 -27.88 11.80
C ALA A 226 22.64 -29.06 12.81
N TYR A 227 23.70 -29.35 13.57
CA TYR A 227 23.76 -30.35 14.64
C TYR A 227 24.12 -29.73 16.01
N ASP A 228 24.10 -28.40 16.12
CA ASP A 228 24.24 -27.70 17.39
C ASP A 228 22.93 -27.84 18.17
N PRO A 229 22.93 -28.45 19.37
CA PRO A 229 21.75 -28.57 20.20
C PRO A 229 21.03 -27.24 20.45
N ASP A 230 21.78 -26.13 20.52
CA ASP A 230 21.22 -24.80 20.77
C ASP A 230 20.42 -24.29 19.56
N GLU A 231 20.86 -24.60 18.33
CA GLU A 231 20.17 -24.22 17.08
C GLU A 231 18.88 -25.05 16.89
N ILE A 232 18.94 -26.35 17.18
CA ILE A 232 17.77 -27.23 17.14
C ILE A 232 16.71 -26.80 18.17
N GLU A 233 17.14 -26.38 19.37
CA GLU A 233 16.24 -25.87 20.39
C GLU A 233 15.60 -24.53 19.98
N GLU A 234 16.34 -23.65 19.31
CA GLU A 234 15.81 -22.40 18.77
C GLU A 234 14.78 -22.63 17.66
N GLU A 235 15.08 -23.48 16.68
CA GLU A 235 14.14 -23.86 15.62
C GLU A 235 12.85 -24.48 16.18
N GLN A 236 12.97 -25.32 17.23
CA GLN A 236 11.80 -25.92 17.87
C GLN A 236 10.96 -24.88 18.59
N ARG A 237 11.58 -23.90 19.28
CA ARG A 237 10.87 -22.77 19.92
C ARG A 237 10.13 -21.92 18.90
N GLU A 238 10.74 -21.63 17.74
CA GLU A 238 10.09 -20.89 16.66
C GLU A 238 8.90 -21.65 16.08
N ARG A 239 9.04 -22.96 15.85
CA ARG A 239 7.95 -23.83 15.38
C ARG A 239 6.79 -23.86 16.36
N ASP A 240 7.07 -24.02 17.65
CA ASP A 240 6.05 -24.06 18.70
C ASP A 240 5.33 -22.71 18.83
N ARG A 241 6.06 -21.59 18.70
CA ARG A 241 5.48 -20.24 18.66
C ARG A 241 4.56 -20.05 17.46
N LYS A 242 5.00 -20.43 16.24
CA LYS A 242 4.18 -20.36 15.02
C LYS A 242 2.89 -21.16 15.16
N ASN A 243 3.01 -22.41 15.62
CA ASN A 243 1.87 -23.31 15.81
C ASN A 243 0.88 -22.76 16.84
N LYS A 244 1.38 -22.18 17.93
CA LYS A 244 0.54 -21.53 18.93
C LYS A 244 -0.23 -20.35 18.36
N ILE A 245 0.44 -19.46 17.61
CA ILE A 245 -0.21 -18.29 16.98
C ILE A 245 -1.29 -18.74 15.99
N ASN A 246 -0.98 -19.69 15.11
CA ASN A 246 -1.95 -20.25 14.17
C ASN A 246 -3.16 -20.86 14.90
N MET A 247 -2.93 -21.60 15.99
CA MET A 247 -4.00 -22.19 16.79
C MET A 247 -4.85 -21.14 17.50
N ASP A 248 -4.26 -20.06 18.02
CA ASP A 248 -4.99 -18.98 18.68
C ASP A 248 -5.91 -18.24 17.68
N PHE A 249 -5.42 -17.98 16.46
CA PHE A 249 -6.23 -17.41 15.38
C PHE A 249 -7.34 -18.37 14.93
N GLN A 250 -7.02 -19.65 14.69
CA GLN A 250 -8.01 -20.65 14.31
C GLN A 250 -9.13 -20.77 15.35
N ASN A 251 -8.77 -20.78 16.64
CA ASN A 251 -9.74 -20.82 17.73
C ASN A 251 -10.64 -19.57 17.75
N PHE A 252 -10.08 -18.39 17.48
CA PHE A 252 -10.87 -17.17 17.35
C PHE A 252 -11.83 -17.24 16.16
N VAL A 253 -11.33 -17.61 14.98
CA VAL A 253 -12.08 -17.76 13.72
C VAL A 253 -13.24 -18.75 13.89
N ASN A 254 -12.99 -19.93 14.46
CA ASN A 254 -14.02 -20.95 14.69
C ASN A 254 -15.14 -20.40 15.58
N ARG A 255 -14.80 -19.71 16.68
CA ARG A 255 -15.79 -19.15 17.60
C ARG A 255 -16.58 -17.99 16.99
N VAL A 256 -15.99 -17.24 16.08
CA VAL A 256 -16.69 -16.20 15.32
C VAL A 256 -17.61 -16.81 14.27
N ASN A 257 -17.20 -17.87 13.57
CA ASN A 257 -18.09 -18.62 12.68
C ASN A 257 -19.29 -19.19 13.46
N ASP A 258 -19.09 -19.74 14.65
CA ASP A 258 -20.19 -20.17 15.54
C ASP A 258 -21.14 -19.02 15.90
N LEU A 259 -20.60 -17.81 16.10
CA LEU A 259 -21.39 -16.61 16.35
C LEU A 259 -22.22 -16.23 15.12
N TRP A 260 -21.61 -16.19 13.93
CA TRP A 260 -22.29 -15.87 12.67
C TRP A 260 -23.30 -16.94 12.24
N GLY A 261 -23.13 -18.19 12.67
CA GLY A 261 -24.12 -19.26 12.47
C GLY A 261 -25.42 -19.07 13.25
N GLN A 262 -25.50 -18.10 14.17
CA GLN A 262 -26.73 -17.80 14.90
C GLN A 262 -27.82 -17.23 13.98
N PRO A 263 -29.11 -17.52 14.26
CA PRO A 263 -30.21 -17.11 13.38
C PRO A 263 -30.25 -15.61 13.05
N GLN A 264 -29.80 -14.74 13.96
CA GLN A 264 -29.80 -13.30 13.73
C GLN A 264 -28.77 -12.82 12.69
N PHE A 265 -27.70 -13.59 12.41
CA PHE A 265 -26.65 -13.23 11.44
C PHE A 265 -26.66 -14.08 10.19
N LYS A 266 -27.46 -15.16 10.16
CA LYS A 266 -27.57 -16.04 9.00
C LYS A 266 -27.92 -15.32 7.69
N VAL A 267 -28.59 -14.17 7.77
CA VAL A 267 -28.93 -13.33 6.60
C VAL A 267 -27.69 -12.70 5.95
N LEU A 268 -26.60 -12.53 6.70
CA LEU A 268 -25.36 -11.93 6.23
C LEU A 268 -24.46 -12.91 5.48
N ASP A 269 -24.70 -14.22 5.64
CA ASP A 269 -23.92 -15.30 4.99
C ASP A 269 -22.40 -15.15 5.16
N LEU A 270 -21.98 -14.77 6.38
CA LEU A 270 -20.57 -14.54 6.69
C LEU A 270 -19.90 -15.83 7.14
N GLU A 271 -18.76 -16.12 6.52
CA GLU A 271 -17.82 -17.14 6.95
C GLU A 271 -16.38 -16.69 6.68
N PHE A 272 -15.44 -17.29 7.42
CA PHE A 272 -14.02 -17.13 7.12
C PHE A 272 -13.61 -18.08 6.00
N ASP A 273 -13.23 -17.51 4.86
CA ASP A 273 -12.63 -18.22 3.74
C ASP A 273 -11.11 -18.40 3.97
N GLN A 274 -10.54 -19.48 3.44
CA GLN A 274 -9.12 -19.81 3.59
C GLN A 274 -8.44 -19.99 2.23
N PRO A 275 -7.25 -19.41 2.01
CA PRO A 275 -6.51 -19.60 0.76
C PRO A 275 -6.16 -21.06 0.48
N LEU A 276 -6.49 -21.52 -0.73
CA LEU A 276 -6.20 -22.84 -1.25
C LEU A 276 -4.80 -22.86 -1.85
N ARG A 277 -3.78 -22.97 -0.99
CA ARG A 277 -2.37 -22.78 -1.37
C ARG A 277 -1.92 -23.61 -2.57
N GLU A 278 -2.43 -24.84 -2.71
CA GLU A 278 -2.06 -25.77 -3.78
C GLU A 278 -2.42 -25.24 -5.17
N LEU A 279 -3.41 -24.35 -5.26
CA LEU A 279 -3.84 -23.69 -6.50
C LEU A 279 -3.17 -22.33 -6.71
N GLY A 280 -2.32 -21.90 -5.79
CA GLY A 280 -1.66 -20.61 -5.86
C GLY A 280 -0.54 -20.56 -6.91
N PHE A 281 -0.30 -19.37 -7.46
CA PHE A 281 0.70 -19.12 -8.48
C PHE A 281 1.39 -17.77 -8.26
N TYR A 282 2.58 -17.59 -8.85
CA TYR A 282 3.28 -16.31 -8.81
C TYR A 282 2.83 -15.42 -9.97
N GLY A 283 2.68 -14.12 -9.70
CA GLY A 283 2.33 -13.12 -10.70
C GLY A 283 2.55 -11.70 -10.17
N VAL A 284 2.44 -10.69 -11.03
CA VAL A 284 2.63 -9.28 -10.70
C VAL A 284 1.31 -8.55 -10.85
N HIS A 285 0.61 -8.31 -9.74
CA HIS A 285 -0.65 -7.53 -9.77
C HIS A 285 -0.44 -6.02 -9.53
N ASN A 286 0.78 -5.60 -9.17
CA ASN A 286 1.12 -4.20 -8.89
C ASN A 286 2.57 -3.84 -9.27
N LYS A 287 3.56 -4.20 -8.46
CA LYS A 287 4.97 -3.82 -8.68
C LYS A 287 5.97 -4.97 -8.58
N SER A 288 5.71 -5.92 -7.69
CA SER A 288 6.55 -7.09 -7.43
C SER A 288 5.82 -8.37 -7.80
N SER A 289 6.60 -9.44 -8.03
CA SER A 289 6.06 -10.78 -8.16
C SER A 289 5.68 -11.30 -6.78
N THR A 290 4.40 -11.61 -6.60
CA THR A 290 3.79 -12.06 -5.35
C THR A 290 3.08 -13.39 -5.56
N PHE A 291 2.84 -14.13 -4.48
CA PHE A 291 2.11 -15.40 -4.55
C PHE A 291 0.60 -15.15 -4.39
N ILE A 292 -0.13 -15.28 -5.51
CA ILE A 292 -1.58 -15.07 -5.59
C ILE A 292 -2.27 -16.41 -5.39
N ILE A 293 -3.28 -16.45 -4.55
CA ILE A 293 -3.90 -17.70 -4.09
C ILE A 293 -5.41 -17.63 -4.29
N PRO A 294 -6.03 -18.63 -4.95
CA PRO A 294 -7.47 -18.79 -4.93
C PRO A 294 -7.99 -19.14 -3.53
N THR A 295 -9.24 -18.78 -3.29
CA THR A 295 -10.04 -19.18 -2.12
C THR A 295 -11.34 -19.80 -2.65
N SER A 296 -12.31 -20.13 -1.80
CA SER A 296 -13.59 -20.67 -2.29
C SER A 296 -14.36 -19.68 -3.16
N SER A 297 -14.23 -18.39 -2.88
CA SER A 297 -15.06 -17.32 -3.46
C SER A 297 -14.28 -16.18 -4.12
N CYS A 298 -12.97 -16.13 -3.91
CA CYS A 298 -12.10 -15.03 -4.33
C CYS A 298 -10.75 -15.51 -4.88
N LEU A 299 -10.07 -14.62 -5.62
CA LEU A 299 -8.65 -14.70 -5.92
C LEU A 299 -7.94 -13.58 -5.13
N VAL A 300 -6.93 -13.92 -4.31
CA VAL A 300 -6.37 -12.99 -3.33
C VAL A 300 -4.84 -12.95 -3.26
N GLU A 301 -4.31 -11.80 -2.88
CA GLU A 301 -2.96 -11.58 -2.34
C GLU A 301 -3.12 -10.73 -1.08
N LEU A 302 -2.76 -11.29 0.08
CA LEU A 302 -3.03 -10.70 1.39
C LEU A 302 -1.74 -10.45 2.20
N ILE A 303 -0.56 -10.78 1.67
CA ILE A 303 0.69 -10.70 2.43
C ILE A 303 1.34 -9.33 2.25
N GLU A 304 1.39 -8.86 1.01
CA GLU A 304 1.94 -7.57 0.65
C GLU A 304 0.85 -6.51 0.45
N THR A 305 1.26 -5.24 0.49
CA THR A 305 0.35 -4.12 0.22
C THR A 305 0.79 -3.43 -1.07
N PRO A 306 -0.13 -3.03 -1.97
CA PRO A 306 -1.58 -3.06 -1.81
C PRO A 306 -2.15 -4.48 -1.89
N PHE A 307 -3.18 -4.76 -1.09
CA PHE A 307 -3.84 -6.06 -1.12
C PHE A 307 -4.56 -6.26 -2.46
N PHE A 308 -4.63 -7.50 -2.91
CA PHE A 308 -5.40 -7.91 -4.08
C PHE A 308 -6.57 -8.78 -3.64
N VAL A 309 -7.80 -8.36 -3.93
CA VAL A 309 -9.02 -9.13 -3.64
C VAL A 309 -9.97 -9.03 -4.82
N VAL A 310 -10.14 -10.14 -5.53
CA VAL A 310 -11.08 -10.28 -6.66
C VAL A 310 -12.15 -11.30 -6.29
N THR A 311 -13.42 -10.88 -6.31
CA THR A 311 -14.56 -11.76 -6.08
C THR A 311 -14.91 -12.51 -7.37
N LEU A 312 -14.93 -13.84 -7.33
CA LEU A 312 -15.13 -14.64 -8.54
C LEU A 312 -16.51 -14.42 -9.17
N SER A 313 -17.55 -14.25 -8.35
CA SER A 313 -18.92 -13.99 -8.85
C SER A 313 -19.09 -12.65 -9.58
N GLU A 314 -18.14 -11.73 -9.45
CA GLU A 314 -18.13 -10.42 -10.13
C GLU A 314 -17.35 -10.44 -11.46
N ILE A 315 -16.66 -11.53 -11.76
CA ILE A 315 -15.93 -11.72 -13.02
C ILE A 315 -16.93 -12.00 -14.14
N GLU A 316 -16.75 -11.31 -15.26
CA GLU A 316 -17.47 -11.56 -16.52
C GLU A 316 -16.71 -12.58 -17.37
N ILE A 317 -15.44 -12.28 -17.68
CA ILE A 317 -14.53 -13.17 -18.40
C ILE A 317 -13.09 -13.00 -17.91
N VAL A 318 -12.24 -13.97 -18.23
CA VAL A 318 -10.79 -13.87 -18.10
C VAL A 318 -10.13 -13.98 -19.47
N ASN A 319 -9.13 -13.14 -19.77
CA ASN A 319 -8.31 -13.28 -20.96
C ASN A 319 -6.86 -13.56 -20.57
N LEU A 320 -6.31 -14.67 -21.05
CA LEU A 320 -4.92 -15.06 -20.87
C LEU A 320 -4.12 -14.50 -22.04
N GLU A 321 -3.40 -13.41 -21.80
CA GLU A 321 -2.65 -12.66 -22.81
C GLU A 321 -1.21 -13.15 -22.92
N ARG A 322 -0.62 -13.01 -24.12
CA ARG A 322 0.74 -13.48 -24.46
C ARG A 322 0.93 -14.98 -24.33
N VAL A 323 -0.13 -15.76 -24.45
CA VAL A 323 -0.03 -17.22 -24.51
C VAL A 323 0.45 -17.60 -25.91
N GLY A 324 1.61 -18.28 -25.98
CA GLY A 324 2.20 -18.69 -27.25
C GLY A 324 3.50 -19.47 -27.10
N LEU A 325 3.90 -20.18 -28.15
CA LEU A 325 5.12 -20.99 -28.17
C LEU A 325 6.36 -20.11 -27.94
N GLY A 326 7.20 -20.51 -26.98
CA GLY A 326 8.47 -19.83 -26.66
C GLY A 326 8.37 -18.69 -25.63
N GLN A 327 7.17 -18.31 -25.20
CA GLN A 327 6.99 -17.37 -24.09
C GLN A 327 7.23 -18.07 -22.75
N LYS A 328 8.01 -17.43 -21.87
CA LYS A 328 8.26 -17.95 -20.50
C LYS A 328 7.15 -17.55 -19.52
N ASN A 329 6.53 -16.41 -19.78
CA ASN A 329 5.50 -15.83 -18.95
C ASN A 329 4.33 -15.38 -19.83
N PHE A 330 3.14 -15.34 -19.24
CA PHE A 330 1.92 -14.80 -19.83
C PHE A 330 1.26 -13.83 -18.85
N ASP A 331 0.24 -13.09 -19.28
CA ASP A 331 -0.53 -12.17 -18.43
C ASP A 331 -1.98 -12.64 -18.33
N MET A 332 -2.67 -12.19 -17.28
CA MET A 332 -4.08 -12.44 -17.07
C MET A 332 -4.82 -11.12 -16.90
N ALA A 333 -5.82 -10.89 -17.75
CA ALA A 333 -6.76 -9.78 -17.66
C ALA A 333 -8.11 -10.28 -17.17
N ILE A 334 -8.57 -9.77 -16.03
CA ILE A 334 -9.85 -10.13 -15.42
C ILE A 334 -10.85 -9.00 -15.69
N VAL A 335 -11.85 -9.29 -16.51
CA VAL A 335 -12.93 -8.35 -16.84
C VAL A 335 -14.09 -8.58 -15.89
N PHE A 336 -14.64 -7.50 -15.35
CA PHE A 336 -15.76 -7.55 -14.40
C PHE A 336 -17.11 -7.36 -15.09
N LYS A 337 -18.17 -7.88 -14.48
CA LYS A 337 -19.57 -7.67 -14.90
C LYS A 337 -19.98 -6.20 -14.92
N ASP A 338 -19.38 -5.40 -14.04
CA ASP A 338 -19.48 -3.94 -14.10
C ASP A 338 -18.38 -3.39 -15.01
N PHE A 339 -18.71 -3.11 -16.27
CA PHE A 339 -17.75 -2.59 -17.27
C PHE A 339 -17.20 -1.21 -16.93
N LYS A 340 -17.77 -0.49 -15.95
CA LYS A 340 -17.20 0.77 -15.45
C LYS A 340 -16.02 0.53 -14.52
N ARG A 341 -15.88 -0.67 -13.97
CA ARG A 341 -14.73 -1.09 -13.16
C ARG A 341 -13.56 -1.41 -14.10
N ALA A 342 -12.41 -0.83 -13.80
CA ALA A 342 -11.18 -1.14 -14.53
C ALA A 342 -10.84 -2.64 -14.44
N VAL A 343 -10.33 -3.18 -15.55
CA VAL A 343 -9.82 -4.56 -15.64
C VAL A 343 -8.70 -4.78 -14.62
N ALA A 344 -8.77 -5.87 -13.87
CA ALA A 344 -7.68 -6.27 -13.00
C ALA A 344 -6.65 -7.06 -13.80
N LYS A 345 -5.37 -6.66 -13.72
CA LYS A 345 -4.28 -7.32 -14.43
C LYS A 345 -3.36 -8.05 -13.47
N ILE A 346 -2.92 -9.23 -13.88
CA ILE A 346 -1.86 -9.99 -13.23
C ILE A 346 -0.84 -10.32 -14.32
N ASP A 347 0.30 -9.63 -14.27
CA ASP A 347 1.32 -9.74 -15.31
C ASP A 347 2.39 -10.77 -14.93
N SER A 348 3.17 -11.21 -15.91
CA SER A 348 4.36 -12.03 -15.73
C SER A 348 4.14 -13.33 -14.96
N ILE A 349 3.03 -14.01 -15.21
CA ILE A 349 2.72 -15.33 -14.66
C ILE A 349 3.58 -16.37 -15.36
N PRO A 350 4.33 -17.24 -14.66
CA PRO A 350 5.10 -18.30 -15.29
C PRO A 350 4.21 -19.26 -16.08
N CYS A 351 4.60 -19.61 -17.31
CA CYS A 351 3.82 -20.54 -18.16
C CYS A 351 3.63 -21.93 -17.53
N THR A 352 4.45 -22.31 -16.56
CA THR A 352 4.27 -23.55 -15.78
C THR A 352 2.98 -23.57 -14.97
N ALA A 353 2.38 -22.41 -14.69
CA ALA A 353 1.11 -22.28 -13.98
C ALA A 353 -0.11 -22.25 -14.92
N LEU A 354 0.09 -22.19 -16.24
CA LEU A 354 -0.97 -21.97 -17.22
C LEU A 354 -2.06 -23.05 -17.15
N ASP A 355 -1.66 -24.33 -17.20
CA ASP A 355 -2.61 -25.45 -17.20
C ASP A 355 -3.42 -25.50 -15.89
N GLY A 356 -2.76 -25.26 -14.74
CA GLY A 356 -3.43 -25.23 -13.44
C GLY A 356 -4.41 -24.05 -13.31
N ILE A 357 -4.08 -22.90 -13.91
CA ILE A 357 -4.99 -21.75 -13.97
C ILE A 357 -6.20 -22.06 -14.86
N LYS A 358 -6.01 -22.71 -16.02
CA LYS A 358 -7.12 -23.10 -16.90
C LYS A 358 -8.07 -24.09 -16.20
N GLU A 359 -7.52 -25.12 -15.57
CA GLU A 359 -8.30 -26.10 -14.80
C GLU A 359 -9.09 -25.43 -13.66
N TRP A 360 -8.47 -24.47 -12.97
CA TRP A 360 -9.14 -23.69 -11.93
C TRP A 360 -10.28 -22.83 -12.49
N LEU A 361 -10.07 -22.14 -13.62
CA LEU A 361 -11.10 -21.34 -14.29
C LEU A 361 -12.27 -22.20 -14.75
N ASP A 362 -12.00 -23.39 -15.32
CA ASP A 362 -13.03 -24.35 -15.72
C ASP A 362 -13.82 -24.87 -14.51
N THR A 363 -13.14 -25.21 -13.41
CA THR A 363 -13.79 -25.71 -12.18
C THR A 363 -14.67 -24.65 -11.51
N THR A 364 -14.36 -23.37 -11.72
CA THR A 364 -15.12 -22.24 -11.18
C THR A 364 -16.16 -21.68 -12.16
N ASP A 365 -16.37 -22.34 -13.31
CA ASP A 365 -17.30 -21.93 -14.37
C ASP A 365 -17.02 -20.50 -14.88
N LEU A 366 -15.74 -20.12 -14.93
CA LEU A 366 -15.29 -18.84 -15.45
C LEU A 366 -14.84 -18.99 -16.89
N LYS A 367 -15.58 -18.37 -17.81
CA LYS A 367 -15.21 -18.37 -19.22
C LYS A 367 -13.90 -17.62 -19.41
N TYR A 368 -12.95 -18.27 -20.08
CA TYR A 368 -11.68 -17.66 -20.45
C TYR A 368 -11.37 -17.74 -21.94
N TYR A 369 -10.49 -16.85 -22.38
CA TYR A 369 -9.95 -16.74 -23.73
C TYR A 369 -8.42 -16.67 -23.70
N GLU A 370 -7.79 -16.94 -24.83
CA GLU A 370 -6.34 -16.88 -25.00
C GLU A 370 -6.01 -15.90 -26.13
N SER A 371 -5.06 -15.01 -25.87
CA SER A 371 -4.61 -13.98 -26.82
C SER A 371 -3.10 -14.00 -26.95
N LYS A 372 -2.59 -13.85 -28.17
CA LYS A 372 -1.13 -13.77 -28.43
C LYS A 372 -0.52 -12.42 -28.04
N LEU A 373 -1.34 -11.38 -27.91
CA LEU A 373 -0.95 -10.00 -27.62
C LEU A 373 -1.75 -9.43 -26.46
N ASN A 374 -1.26 -8.33 -25.87
CA ASN A 374 -2.00 -7.58 -24.85
C ASN A 374 -3.05 -6.70 -25.53
N LEU A 375 -4.27 -6.71 -25.01
CA LEU A 375 -5.38 -5.95 -25.57
C LEU A 375 -5.51 -4.57 -24.91
N ASN A 376 -6.06 -3.61 -25.67
CA ASN A 376 -6.42 -2.30 -25.15
C ASN A 376 -7.81 -2.34 -24.49
N TRP A 377 -7.87 -2.91 -23.29
CA TRP A 377 -9.11 -3.06 -22.51
C TRP A 377 -9.88 -1.76 -22.27
N PRO A 378 -9.25 -0.61 -21.96
CA PRO A 378 -9.98 0.65 -21.82
C PRO A 378 -10.80 1.01 -23.06
N ASN A 379 -10.22 0.88 -24.25
CA ASN A 379 -10.93 1.17 -25.50
C ASN A 379 -12.01 0.12 -25.80
N ILE A 380 -11.73 -1.17 -25.58
CA ILE A 380 -12.70 -2.25 -25.77
C ILE A 380 -13.93 -2.03 -24.88
N LEU A 381 -13.71 -1.83 -23.58
CA LEU A 381 -14.80 -1.63 -22.62
C LEU A 381 -15.57 -0.34 -22.90
N LYS A 382 -14.89 0.74 -23.30
CA LYS A 382 -15.56 1.99 -23.71
C LYS A 382 -16.53 1.75 -24.87
N ASN A 383 -16.09 1.07 -25.92
CA ASN A 383 -16.94 0.74 -27.07
C ASN A 383 -18.14 -0.12 -26.66
N ILE A 384 -17.96 -1.08 -25.74
CA ILE A 384 -19.05 -1.92 -25.23
C ILE A 384 -20.05 -1.10 -24.40
N ILE A 385 -19.57 -0.14 -23.60
CA ILE A 385 -20.43 0.75 -22.81
C ILE A 385 -21.24 1.69 -23.72
N ASP A 386 -20.62 2.17 -24.80
CA ASP A 386 -21.23 3.12 -25.75
C ASP A 386 -22.30 2.44 -26.64
N ASP A 387 -22.10 1.17 -27.04
CA ASP A 387 -23.09 0.37 -27.79
C ASP A 387 -23.20 -1.10 -27.30
N PRO A 388 -23.93 -1.35 -26.20
CA PRO A 388 -24.10 -2.70 -25.66
C PRO A 388 -24.89 -3.64 -26.58
N GLN A 389 -25.84 -3.12 -27.36
CA GLN A 389 -26.67 -3.95 -28.24
C GLN A 389 -25.86 -4.39 -29.46
N GLY A 390 -25.08 -3.49 -30.06
CA GLY A 390 -24.16 -3.83 -31.13
C GLY A 390 -23.12 -4.86 -30.70
N PHE A 391 -22.62 -4.79 -29.46
CA PHE A 391 -21.74 -5.84 -28.91
C PHE A 391 -22.39 -7.22 -28.92
N ILE A 392 -23.64 -7.33 -28.46
CA ILE A 392 -24.38 -8.61 -28.42
C ILE A 392 -24.67 -9.12 -29.85
N ASP A 393 -25.15 -8.24 -30.73
CA ASP A 393 -25.53 -8.59 -32.10
C ASP A 393 -24.32 -9.07 -32.93
N ASN A 394 -23.11 -8.58 -32.61
CA ASN A 394 -21.85 -8.99 -33.24
C ASN A 394 -21.19 -10.22 -32.59
N GLY A 395 -21.91 -10.97 -31.75
CA GLY A 395 -21.39 -12.21 -31.15
C GLY A 395 -20.66 -12.02 -29.81
N GLY A 396 -20.77 -10.85 -29.19
CA GLY A 396 -20.23 -10.60 -27.84
C GLY A 396 -18.72 -10.83 -27.76
N TRP A 397 -18.30 -11.69 -26.84
CA TRP A 397 -16.88 -12.00 -26.58
C TRP A 397 -16.22 -12.90 -27.64
N GLU A 398 -16.94 -13.32 -28.69
CA GLU A 398 -16.41 -14.24 -29.70
C GLU A 398 -15.23 -13.67 -30.50
N PHE A 399 -15.07 -12.34 -30.56
CA PHE A 399 -13.90 -11.71 -31.19
C PHE A 399 -12.56 -12.08 -30.52
N LEU A 400 -12.60 -12.58 -29.28
CA LEU A 400 -11.43 -13.09 -28.56
C LEU A 400 -11.07 -14.53 -28.96
N ASN A 401 -11.96 -15.24 -29.65
CA ASN A 401 -11.76 -16.62 -30.06
C ASN A 401 -11.03 -16.70 -31.41
N LEU A 402 -9.76 -16.29 -31.43
CA LEU A 402 -8.96 -16.18 -32.65
C LEU A 402 -8.66 -17.53 -33.33
N GLU A 403 -8.87 -18.67 -32.66
CA GLU A 403 -8.64 -20.00 -33.25
C GLU A 403 -9.78 -20.49 -34.16
N VAL A 404 -11.00 -19.97 -34.00
CA VAL A 404 -12.13 -20.31 -34.90
C VAL A 404 -12.01 -19.59 -36.23
N SER A 405 -11.43 -18.38 -36.24
CA SER A 405 -11.23 -17.61 -37.48
C SER A 405 -10.10 -18.14 -38.36
N ASP A 406 -9.16 -18.93 -37.81
CA ASP A 406 -8.03 -19.52 -38.58
C ASP A 406 -8.35 -20.89 -39.19
N SER A 407 -9.53 -21.48 -38.91
CA SER A 407 -9.90 -22.84 -39.37
C SER A 407 -10.99 -22.90 -40.46
N GLU A 408 -11.61 -21.77 -40.82
CA GLU A 408 -12.70 -21.70 -41.82
C GLU A 408 -12.50 -20.58 -42.89
N SER A 409 -11.26 -20.23 -43.25
CA SER A 409 -11.05 -19.37 -44.43
C SER A 409 -9.67 -19.51 -45.08
N ASP A 410 -9.53 -20.55 -45.91
CA ASP A 410 -8.51 -20.62 -46.98
C ASP A 410 -8.91 -19.76 -48.21
N GLN A 411 -9.63 -18.65 -47.96
CA GLN A 411 -10.11 -17.74 -49.00
C GLN A 411 -10.55 -16.37 -48.45
N SER A 412 -9.61 -15.61 -47.90
CA SER A 412 -9.68 -14.15 -47.86
C SER A 412 -8.26 -13.60 -47.77
N GLU A 413 -7.66 -13.35 -48.94
CA GLU A 413 -6.58 -12.39 -49.05
C GLU A 413 -7.12 -10.99 -48.67
N GLU A 414 -6.29 -10.22 -47.96
CA GLU A 414 -6.45 -8.81 -47.59
C GLU A 414 -7.52 -8.44 -46.55
N SER A 415 -7.11 -8.45 -45.28
CA SER A 415 -7.33 -7.29 -44.42
C SER A 415 -6.20 -7.16 -43.39
N ASP A 416 -4.96 -7.15 -43.88
CA ASP A 416 -3.85 -6.48 -43.22
C ASP A 416 -4.04 -4.97 -43.47
N VAL A 417 -4.90 -4.33 -42.68
CA VAL A 417 -4.92 -2.87 -42.60
C VAL A 417 -3.94 -2.47 -41.53
N GLY A 418 -2.66 -2.67 -41.84
CA GLY A 418 -1.59 -1.87 -41.29
C GLY A 418 -1.95 -0.41 -41.47
N TYR A 419 -1.93 0.32 -40.35
CA TYR A 419 -2.12 1.76 -40.29
C TYR A 419 -1.20 2.47 -41.29
N GLU A 420 -1.75 2.97 -42.40
CA GLU A 420 -1.10 3.95 -43.27
C GLU A 420 -1.47 5.36 -42.80
N PRO A 421 -0.49 6.21 -42.44
CA PRO A 421 -0.77 7.60 -42.12
C PRO A 421 -1.11 8.35 -43.42
N SER A 422 -2.34 8.85 -43.53
CA SER A 422 -2.74 9.71 -44.64
C SER A 422 -2.02 11.06 -44.55
N ASP A 423 -1.19 11.32 -45.54
CA ASP A 423 -0.44 12.56 -45.77
C ASP A 423 -1.40 13.69 -46.19
N VAL A 424 -1.99 14.36 -45.21
CA VAL A 424 -2.67 15.66 -45.40
C VAL A 424 -2.50 16.46 -44.12
N GLU A 425 -1.61 17.45 -44.17
CA GLU A 425 -1.59 18.55 -43.20
C GLU A 425 -2.92 19.31 -43.28
N PRO A 426 -3.55 19.54 -42.13
CA PRO A 426 -4.03 20.89 -41.82
C PRO A 426 -3.29 21.40 -40.58
N GLU A 427 -2.80 22.63 -40.71
CA GLU A 427 -2.21 23.41 -39.63
C GLU A 427 -3.18 23.56 -38.43
N SER A 428 -2.61 23.46 -37.22
CA SER A 428 -3.00 24.17 -35.98
C SER A 428 -4.44 24.04 -35.44
N GLU A 429 -4.61 23.39 -34.29
CA GLU A 429 -4.68 24.01 -32.94
C GLU A 429 -4.78 22.88 -31.89
N SER A 430 -3.85 22.87 -30.92
CA SER A 430 -3.73 21.84 -29.90
C SER A 430 -4.64 22.14 -28.70
N GLU A 431 -5.71 21.37 -28.52
CA GLU A 431 -6.52 21.29 -27.31
C GLU A 431 -6.36 19.89 -26.69
N ASP A 432 -5.41 19.75 -25.76
CA ASP A 432 -5.22 18.53 -24.96
C ASP A 432 -6.04 18.64 -23.66
N GLU A 433 -7.22 17.99 -23.64
CA GLU A 433 -7.92 17.62 -22.40
C GLU A 433 -7.49 16.20 -21.98
N ASP A 434 -6.48 16.11 -21.12
CA ASP A 434 -6.10 14.86 -20.45
C ASP A 434 -6.76 14.78 -19.06
N SER A 435 -7.68 13.81 -18.93
CA SER A 435 -8.34 13.42 -17.68
C SER A 435 -7.53 12.31 -17.00
N GLY A 436 -6.42 12.70 -16.37
CA GLY A 436 -5.62 11.85 -15.49
C GLY A 436 -5.77 12.25 -14.02
N SER A 437 -6.70 11.62 -13.29
CA SER A 437 -6.79 11.70 -11.83
C SER A 437 -5.70 10.83 -11.20
N GLU A 438 -4.46 11.32 -11.19
CA GLU A 438 -3.36 10.70 -10.44
C GLU A 438 -3.10 11.49 -9.15
N SER A 439 -3.21 10.79 -8.02
CA SER A 439 -2.88 11.31 -6.70
C SER A 439 -1.38 11.56 -6.59
N LEU A 440 -0.98 12.84 -6.62
CA LEU A 440 0.39 13.26 -6.37
C LEU A 440 0.75 13.04 -4.89
N VAL A 441 1.41 11.92 -4.61
CA VAL A 441 2.31 11.81 -3.46
C VAL A 441 3.64 12.46 -3.85
N GLU A 442 3.94 13.62 -3.27
CA GLU A 442 5.30 14.17 -3.33
C GLU A 442 6.24 13.18 -2.62
N SER A 443 7.18 12.62 -3.36
CA SER A 443 8.36 11.96 -2.82
C SER A 443 9.24 13.04 -2.22
N ASP A 444 9.46 13.01 -0.90
CA ASP A 444 10.49 13.81 -0.23
C ASP A 444 11.86 13.22 -0.67
N ASP A 445 12.63 14.01 -1.42
CA ASP A 445 14.09 13.94 -1.45
C ASP A 445 14.58 14.68 -0.20
N ASP A 446 14.89 13.93 0.86
CA ASP A 446 15.67 14.42 1.99
C ASP A 446 17.16 14.30 1.62
N GLU A 447 17.71 15.33 0.99
CA GLU A 447 19.16 15.58 0.96
C GLU A 447 19.59 16.14 2.33
N GLU A 448 19.97 15.25 3.25
CA GLU A 448 20.77 15.62 4.42
C GLU A 448 22.25 15.64 4.02
N GLU A 449 22.85 16.84 4.00
CA GLU A 449 24.30 17.06 3.91
C GLU A 449 24.98 16.53 5.19
N GLU A 450 25.54 15.32 5.15
CA GLU A 450 26.57 14.88 6.10
C GLU A 450 27.96 15.18 5.52
N GLU A 451 28.71 16.04 6.22
CA GLU A 451 30.11 16.37 5.93
C GLU A 451 31.00 15.12 6.15
N GLU A 452 31.50 14.53 5.06
CA GLU A 452 32.54 13.49 5.10
C GLU A 452 33.92 14.12 5.39
N GLU A 453 34.47 13.87 6.58
CA GLU A 453 35.91 13.97 6.83
C GLU A 453 36.61 12.74 6.22
N SER A 454 37.38 12.99 5.17
CA SER A 454 38.22 12.04 4.46
C SER A 454 39.46 11.62 5.27
N GLU A 455 39.55 10.35 5.66
CA GLU A 455 40.84 9.69 5.96
C GLU A 455 41.10 8.55 4.96
N GLU A 456 42.08 8.77 4.09
CA GLU A 456 42.61 7.78 3.16
C GLU A 456 43.38 6.67 3.91
N GLU A 457 42.77 5.53 4.21
CA GLU A 457 43.53 4.32 4.59
C GLU A 457 43.79 3.39 3.40
N ARG A 458 44.97 3.61 2.84
CA ARG A 458 45.68 2.79 1.87
C ARG A 458 45.73 1.32 2.31
N GLY A 459 45.21 0.42 1.47
CA GLY A 459 45.03 -1.00 1.74
C GLY A 459 46.25 -1.73 2.31
N LYS A 460 46.01 -2.48 3.40
CA LYS A 460 46.95 -3.46 3.96
C LYS A 460 46.44 -4.87 3.65
N THR A 461 47.29 -5.61 2.96
CA THR A 461 47.12 -6.99 2.50
C THR A 461 47.07 -7.99 3.66
N TRP A 462 46.36 -9.10 3.41
CA TRP A 462 45.87 -10.10 4.35
C TRP A 462 46.92 -11.01 5.02
N GLU A 463 48.22 -10.67 4.98
CA GLU A 463 49.30 -11.52 5.53
C GLU A 463 49.75 -11.14 6.95
N ASP A 464 49.41 -9.94 7.46
CA ASP A 464 49.95 -9.43 8.75
C ASP A 464 49.16 -9.89 10.00
N ASP A 465 47.90 -10.31 9.86
CA ASP A 465 47.04 -10.68 11.01
C ASP A 465 47.26 -12.12 11.50
N ASP A 466 47.74 -13.01 10.64
CA ASP A 466 48.01 -14.41 10.96
C ASP A 466 49.28 -14.57 11.81
N GLU A 467 50.26 -13.67 11.64
CA GLU A 467 51.49 -13.67 12.44
C GLU A 467 51.29 -13.08 13.85
N ARG A 468 50.32 -12.17 14.02
CA ARG A 468 49.99 -11.57 15.32
C ARG A 468 49.23 -12.54 16.23
N ARG A 469 48.44 -13.46 15.67
CA ARG A 469 47.75 -14.53 16.41
C ARG A 469 48.70 -15.64 16.86
N ARG A 470 49.72 -15.98 16.06
CA ARG A 470 50.75 -16.99 16.45
C ARG A 470 51.62 -16.57 17.64
N ARG A 471 51.85 -15.27 17.88
CA ARG A 471 52.69 -14.80 19.02
C ARG A 471 51.97 -14.82 20.38
N LYS A 472 50.64 -14.73 20.44
CA LYS A 472 49.89 -14.73 21.72
C LYS A 472 49.65 -16.11 22.33
N MET A 473 49.86 -17.20 21.59
CA MET A 473 49.55 -18.57 22.04
C MET A 473 50.73 -19.31 22.72
N LYS A 474 51.93 -18.72 22.81
CA LYS A 474 53.14 -19.37 23.37
C LYS A 474 53.55 -18.94 24.79
N GLY A 475 52.80 -18.07 25.45
CA GLY A 475 53.15 -17.59 26.80
C GLY A 475 52.14 -18.05 27.87
N TYR A 476 52.58 -18.96 28.74
CA TYR A 476 52.01 -19.27 30.06
C TYR A 476 50.93 -20.37 30.15
N GLY A 477 51.39 -21.62 30.00
CA GLY A 477 50.96 -22.72 30.88
C GLY A 477 52.12 -23.17 31.77
N LYS A 478 51.93 -23.10 33.11
CA LYS A 478 52.56 -23.86 34.24
C LYS A 478 52.52 -23.01 35.52
N SER A 479 51.56 -23.23 36.43
CA SER A 479 51.61 -24.14 37.62
C SER A 479 52.61 -23.64 38.71
N ARG A 480 52.37 -23.61 40.04
CA ARG A 480 51.31 -24.09 40.96
C ARG A 480 51.67 -23.58 42.39
N ALA A 481 50.64 -23.36 43.23
CA ALA A 481 50.55 -23.59 44.70
C ALA A 481 51.38 -22.77 45.75
N GLY A 482 50.67 -21.83 46.42
CA GLY A 482 50.44 -21.66 47.89
C GLY A 482 51.61 -21.42 48.88
N PRO A 483 51.36 -21.17 50.19
CA PRO A 483 50.11 -20.75 50.86
C PRO A 483 50.27 -19.66 51.97
N SER A 484 49.13 -19.26 52.57
CA SER A 484 48.90 -19.06 54.02
C SER A 484 48.62 -17.65 54.59
N SER A 485 47.56 -17.63 55.43
CA SER A 485 47.25 -16.70 56.54
C SER A 485 46.85 -15.27 56.14
N SER A 486 45.91 -14.56 56.77
CA SER A 486 45.16 -14.69 58.02
C SER A 486 43.95 -13.74 57.98
N ALA A 487 42.94 -14.00 58.82
CA ALA A 487 41.65 -13.32 58.88
C ALA A 487 41.66 -11.96 59.65
N PRO A 488 40.53 -11.41 60.12
CA PRO A 488 39.77 -10.35 59.46
C PRO A 488 39.64 -9.08 60.34
N LYS A 489 39.12 -7.95 59.82
CA LYS A 489 38.57 -6.89 60.69
C LYS A 489 37.58 -5.94 59.99
N ARG A 490 36.32 -6.08 60.46
CA ARG A 490 35.34 -5.06 60.86
C ARG A 490 35.27 -3.72 60.10
N GLY A 491 34.06 -3.41 59.66
CA GLY A 491 33.65 -2.06 59.28
C GLY A 491 33.49 -1.09 60.46
N ARG A 492 33.35 0.19 60.09
CA ARG A 492 32.67 1.22 60.87
C ARG A 492 32.19 2.34 59.95
N PHE A 493 30.95 2.75 60.23
CA PHE A 493 30.27 3.96 59.80
C PHE A 493 31.09 5.23 59.98
N ARG A 494 30.83 6.22 59.13
CA ARG A 494 30.20 7.46 59.57
C ARG A 494 29.31 8.04 58.48
#